data_AF-A0A958QVH6-F1
#
_entry.id   AF-A0A958QVH6-F1
#
_cell.length_a   1.000
_cell.length_b   1.000
_cell.length_c   1.000
_cell.angle_alpha   90.00
_cell.angle_beta   90.00
_cell.angle_gamma   90.00
#
_symmetry.space_group_name_H-M   'P 1'
#
loop_
_entity.id
_entity.type
_entity.pdbx_description
1 polymer ?
#
loop_
_entity_poly.entity_id
_entity_poly.type
_entity_poly.pdbx_seq_one_letter_code
_entity_poly.pdbx_strand_id
1 'polypeptide(L)'
;LAPTFRNSMQQSIASIEKFAALELAALMFPSSGTLSGELATAYLLQLREEFTRFSEVVRERLTAGELVDEVADAIYPEWVAVGLTPGGPFRDEVRVVVRRMVQAIAEAQQ
;
A
#
# COMPACT_ATOMS: atom_id res chain seq x y z
N LEU A 1 -5.96 5.66 5.52
CA LEU A 1 -4.72 4.88 5.39
C LEU A 1 -3.80 5.17 6.57
N ALA A 2 -3.17 4.13 7.10
CA ALA A 2 -2.36 4.22 8.30
C ALA A 2 -1.26 5.30 8.15
N PRO A 3 -1.02 6.12 9.18
CA PRO A 3 -0.01 7.19 9.19
C PRO A 3 1.42 6.73 8.88
N THR A 4 1.66 5.43 8.77
CA THR A 4 2.93 4.79 8.38
C THR A 4 3.36 5.07 6.94
N PHE A 5 2.43 5.29 6.01
CA PHE A 5 2.76 5.61 4.60
C PHE A 5 3.22 7.06 4.39
N ARG A 6 3.16 7.90 5.42
CA ARG A 6 3.35 9.35 5.26
C ARG A 6 4.79 9.74 4.89
N ASN A 7 5.78 8.88 5.20
CA ASN A 7 7.19 9.24 5.13
C ASN A 7 8.06 8.29 4.28
N SER A 8 7.79 6.97 4.24
CA SER A 8 8.58 6.03 3.44
C SER A 8 7.93 4.65 3.31
N MET A 9 7.87 4.11 2.10
CA MET A 9 7.39 2.75 1.84
C MET A 9 8.32 1.69 2.45
N GLN A 10 9.65 1.93 2.44
CA GLN A 10 10.62 1.04 3.10
C GLN A 10 10.39 0.95 4.60
N GLN A 11 10.09 2.08 5.27
CA GLN A 11 9.76 2.08 6.70
C GLN A 11 8.48 1.31 7.00
N SER A 12 7.50 1.37 6.09
CA SER A 12 6.25 0.60 6.22
C SER A 12 6.50 -0.90 6.09
N ILE A 13 7.28 -1.33 5.10
CA ILE A 13 7.68 -2.74 4.93
C ILE A 13 8.48 -3.23 6.15
N ALA A 14 9.48 -2.46 6.59
CA ALA A 14 10.27 -2.82 7.78
C ALA A 14 9.42 -2.89 9.06
N SER A 15 8.37 -2.07 9.16
CA SER A 15 7.43 -2.15 10.27
C SER A 15 6.59 -3.43 10.20
N ILE A 16 6.09 -3.79 9.00
CA ILE A 16 5.33 -5.02 8.78
C ILE A 16 6.18 -6.25 9.13
N GLU A 17 7.45 -6.29 8.73
CA GLU A 17 8.36 -7.39 9.07
C GLU A 17 8.58 -7.51 10.58
N LYS A 18 8.79 -6.38 11.27
CA LYS A 18 8.91 -6.36 12.73
C LYS A 18 7.63 -6.85 13.40
N PHE A 19 6.47 -6.46 12.91
CA PHE A 19 5.18 -6.91 13.45
C PHE A 19 4.94 -8.41 13.19
N ALA A 20 5.29 -8.92 12.01
CA ALA A 20 5.16 -10.34 11.70
C ALA A 20 6.07 -11.21 12.57
N ALA A 21 7.24 -10.70 12.97
CA ALA A 21 8.17 -11.40 13.85
C ALA A 21 7.73 -11.48 15.33
N LEU A 22 6.71 -10.70 15.75
CA LEU A 22 6.31 -10.58 17.15
C LEU A 22 5.27 -11.63 17.62
N GLU A 23 5.01 -12.70 16.85
CA GLU A 23 3.97 -13.72 17.16
C GLU A 23 2.66 -13.08 17.68
N LEU A 24 2.08 -12.19 16.87
CA LEU A 24 0.94 -11.39 17.28
C LEU A 24 -0.27 -12.25 17.64
N ALA A 25 -0.83 -12.03 18.83
CA ALA A 25 -2.07 -12.69 19.23
C ALA A 25 -3.25 -12.27 18.35
N ALA A 26 -3.33 -10.99 17.96
CA ALA A 26 -4.38 -10.46 17.10
C ALA A 26 -4.01 -9.15 16.39
N LEU A 27 -4.60 -8.94 15.21
CA LEU A 27 -4.66 -7.68 14.45
C LEU A 27 -6.11 -7.23 14.37
N MET A 28 -6.38 -6.04 14.90
CA MET A 28 -7.72 -5.44 14.89
C MET A 28 -7.85 -4.41 13.77
N PHE A 29 -8.90 -4.54 12.98
CA PHE A 29 -9.28 -3.62 11.91
C PHE A 29 -10.53 -2.85 12.34
N PRO A 30 -10.49 -1.50 12.38
CA PRO A 30 -11.62 -0.68 12.86
C PRO A 30 -12.95 -0.95 12.16
N SER A 31 -12.93 -1.44 10.92
CA SER A 31 -14.11 -1.61 10.05
C SER A 31 -14.36 -3.06 9.64
N SER A 32 -13.40 -3.95 9.85
CA SER A 32 -13.36 -5.27 9.20
C SER A 32 -13.19 -6.43 10.17
N GLY A 33 -13.23 -6.16 11.48
CA GLY A 33 -13.11 -7.18 12.53
C GLY A 33 -11.66 -7.45 12.92
N THR A 34 -11.37 -8.67 13.35
CA THR A 34 -10.09 -9.05 13.95
C THR A 34 -9.54 -10.32 13.29
N LEU A 35 -8.25 -10.32 12.95
CA LEU A 35 -7.49 -11.53 12.61
C LEU A 35 -6.68 -11.97 13.83
N SER A 36 -6.60 -13.27 14.10
CA SER A 36 -5.92 -13.78 15.30
C SER A 36 -4.95 -14.93 14.98
N GLY A 37 -3.94 -15.08 15.84
CA GLY A 37 -2.94 -16.15 15.74
C GLY A 37 -2.21 -16.15 14.39
N GLU A 38 -2.05 -17.34 13.80
CA GLU A 38 -1.30 -17.53 12.55
C GLU A 38 -1.86 -16.71 11.38
N LEU A 39 -3.18 -16.43 11.36
CA LEU A 39 -3.80 -15.61 10.31
C LEU A 39 -3.34 -14.15 10.35
N ALA A 40 -3.03 -13.63 11.53
CA ALA A 40 -2.50 -12.27 11.67
C ALA A 40 -1.09 -12.18 11.04
N THR A 41 -0.23 -13.15 11.32
CA THR A 41 1.12 -13.22 10.74
C THR A 41 1.06 -13.46 9.23
N ALA A 42 0.24 -14.41 8.76
CA ALA A 42 0.07 -14.69 7.34
C ALA A 42 -0.40 -13.45 6.56
N TYR A 43 -1.36 -12.70 7.11
CA TYR A 43 -1.82 -11.45 6.52
C TYR A 43 -0.71 -10.40 6.42
N LEU A 44 0.12 -10.23 7.45
CA LEU A 44 1.24 -9.28 7.41
C LEU A 44 2.28 -9.67 6.35
N LEU A 45 2.59 -10.96 6.22
CA LEU A 45 3.52 -11.43 5.18
C LEU A 45 2.95 -11.21 3.78
N GLN A 46 1.67 -11.51 3.56
CA GLN A 46 1.00 -11.22 2.29
C GLN A 46 1.02 -9.72 1.99
N LEU A 47 0.70 -8.88 2.97
CA LEU A 47 0.71 -7.43 2.83
C LEU A 47 2.12 -6.91 2.49
N ARG A 48 3.18 -7.52 3.04
CA ARG A 48 4.56 -7.22 2.67
C ARG A 48 4.82 -7.50 1.19
N GLU A 49 4.43 -8.67 0.70
CA GLU A 49 4.61 -9.07 -0.70
C GLU A 49 3.83 -8.15 -1.65
N GLU A 50 2.60 -7.78 -1.29
CA GLU A 50 1.80 -6.83 -2.06
C GLU A 50 2.47 -5.46 -2.15
N PHE A 51 3.02 -4.94 -1.04
CA PHE A 51 3.77 -3.68 -1.07
C PHE A 51 5.07 -3.76 -1.87
N THR A 52 5.80 -4.87 -1.77
CA THR A 52 7.02 -5.08 -2.56
C THR A 52 6.70 -5.08 -4.05
N ARG A 53 5.71 -5.89 -4.48
CA ARG A 53 5.29 -5.97 -5.88
C ARG A 53 4.81 -4.61 -6.40
N PHE A 54 4.02 -3.90 -5.60
CA PHE A 54 3.57 -2.55 -5.95
C PHE A 54 4.76 -1.61 -6.19
N SER A 55 5.76 -1.63 -5.29
CA SER A 55 6.95 -0.79 -5.44
C SER A 55 7.75 -1.15 -6.68
N GLU A 56 7.86 -2.43 -7.04
CA GLU A 56 8.59 -2.88 -8.23
C GLU A 56 7.91 -2.37 -9.51
N VAL A 57 6.60 -2.59 -9.64
CA VAL A 57 5.82 -2.13 -10.81
C VAL A 57 5.92 -0.61 -10.99
N VAL A 58 5.80 0.15 -9.91
CA VAL A 58 5.93 1.62 -9.98
C VAL A 58 7.34 2.02 -10.44
N ARG A 59 8.39 1.38 -9.90
CA ARG A 59 9.77 1.68 -10.29
C ARG A 59 10.06 1.34 -11.75
N GLU A 60 9.55 0.23 -12.24
CA GLU A 60 9.70 -0.17 -13.65
C GLU A 60 9.12 0.89 -14.59
N ARG A 61 7.92 1.38 -14.29
CA ARG A 61 7.24 2.41 -15.09
C ARG A 61 7.93 3.77 -15.01
N LEU A 62 8.37 4.20 -13.83
CA LEU A 62 9.17 5.42 -13.67
C LEU A 62 10.51 5.33 -14.43
N THR A 63 11.17 4.17 -14.39
CA THR A 63 12.43 3.93 -15.12
C THR A 63 12.21 3.90 -16.64
N ALA A 64 11.04 3.49 -17.10
CA ALA A 64 10.62 3.58 -18.50
C ALA A 64 10.33 5.02 -18.97
N GLY A 65 10.41 6.01 -18.07
CA GLY A 65 10.24 7.43 -18.38
C GLY A 65 8.82 7.95 -18.17
N GLU A 66 7.92 7.15 -17.60
CA GLU A 66 6.57 7.61 -17.25
C GLU A 66 6.59 8.61 -16.09
N LEU A 67 5.71 9.60 -16.15
CA LEU A 67 5.56 10.58 -15.07
C LEU A 67 4.78 9.99 -13.90
N VAL A 68 5.02 10.51 -12.69
CA VAL A 68 4.29 10.12 -11.46
C VAL A 68 2.77 10.14 -11.66
N ASP A 69 2.26 11.15 -12.37
CA ASP A 69 0.83 11.31 -12.61
C ASP A 69 0.28 10.26 -13.57
N GLU A 70 1.04 9.86 -14.59
CA GLU A 70 0.67 8.82 -15.55
C GLU A 70 0.63 7.44 -14.89
N VAL A 71 1.62 7.15 -14.04
CA VAL A 71 1.67 5.92 -13.25
C VAL A 71 0.50 5.85 -12.27
N ALA A 72 0.22 6.94 -11.56
CA ALA A 72 -0.89 7.02 -10.61
C ALA A 72 -2.26 6.85 -11.29
N ASP A 73 -2.48 7.50 -12.44
CA ASP A 73 -3.75 7.43 -13.17
C ASP A 73 -4.00 6.05 -13.80
N ALA A 74 -2.95 5.30 -14.12
CA ALA A 74 -3.07 3.93 -14.61
C ALA A 74 -3.29 2.90 -13.49
N ILE A 75 -2.74 3.10 -12.29
CA ILE A 75 -2.93 2.22 -11.13
C ILE A 75 -4.31 2.42 -10.48
N TYR A 76 -4.79 3.66 -10.47
CA TYR A 76 -6.01 4.03 -9.77
C TYR A 76 -7.26 3.18 -10.16
N PRO A 77 -7.54 2.90 -11.44
CA PRO A 77 -8.68 2.06 -11.85
C PRO A 77 -8.61 0.65 -11.28
N GLU A 78 -7.41 0.05 -11.23
CA GLU A 78 -7.22 -1.30 -10.69
C GLU A 78 -7.53 -1.32 -9.18
N TRP A 79 -7.10 -0.30 -8.45
CA TRP A 79 -7.41 -0.14 -7.04
C TRP A 79 -8.88 0.08 -6.74
N VAL A 80 -9.58 0.86 -7.57
CA VAL A 80 -11.04 1.04 -7.45
C VAL A 80 -11.79 -0.27 -7.72
N ALA A 81 -11.27 -1.13 -8.59
CA ALA A 81 -11.86 -2.46 -8.84
C ALA A 81 -11.72 -3.41 -7.64
N VAL A 82 -10.65 -3.29 -6.85
CA VAL A 82 -10.43 -4.09 -5.63
C VAL A 82 -11.14 -3.50 -4.41
N GLY A 83 -11.33 -2.17 -4.37
CA GLY A 83 -11.88 -1.44 -3.22
C GLY A 83 -13.13 -0.61 -3.53
N LEU A 84 -14.29 -1.15 -3.14
CA LEU A 84 -15.52 -0.43 -2.76
C LEU A 84 -16.03 0.70 -3.68
N THR A 85 -17.15 0.40 -4.36
CA THR A 85 -18.11 1.33 -4.99
C THR A 85 -17.49 2.39 -5.92
N PRO A 86 -17.50 2.14 -7.24
CA PRO A 86 -17.32 3.19 -8.23
C PRO A 86 -18.28 4.36 -7.93
N GLY A 87 -17.73 5.52 -7.55
CA GLY A 87 -18.53 6.70 -7.16
C GLY A 87 -18.80 6.88 -5.66
N GLY A 88 -18.10 6.15 -4.78
CA GLY A 88 -18.18 6.37 -3.33
C GLY A 88 -17.63 7.73 -2.87
N PRO A 89 -18.00 8.20 -1.67
CA PRO A 89 -17.69 9.56 -1.18
C PRO A 89 -16.20 9.85 -0.99
N PHE A 90 -15.34 8.82 -0.99
CA PHE A 90 -13.90 8.94 -0.76
C PHE A 90 -13.06 8.80 -2.04
N ARG A 91 -13.70 8.81 -3.21
CA ARG A 91 -13.06 8.61 -4.52
C ARG A 91 -11.84 9.51 -4.74
N ASP A 92 -11.99 10.79 -4.45
CA ASP A 92 -10.94 11.79 -4.67
C ASP A 92 -9.79 11.64 -3.66
N GLU A 93 -10.12 11.26 -2.43
CA GLU A 93 -9.13 10.98 -1.38
C GLU A 93 -8.27 9.76 -1.74
N VAL A 94 -8.87 8.72 -2.33
CA VAL A 94 -8.15 7.54 -2.81
C VAL A 94 -7.18 7.91 -3.94
N ARG A 95 -7.58 8.78 -4.87
CA ARG A 95 -6.68 9.24 -5.96
C ARG A 95 -5.49 10.01 -5.41
N VAL A 96 -5.71 10.88 -4.42
CA VAL A 96 -4.65 11.62 -3.72
C VAL A 96 -3.68 10.66 -3.02
N VAL A 97 -4.20 9.60 -2.41
CA VAL A 97 -3.38 8.58 -1.73
C VAL A 97 -2.52 7.81 -2.72
N VAL A 98 -3.10 7.31 -3.82
CA VAL A 98 -2.36 6.59 -4.87
C VAL A 98 -1.20 7.45 -5.37
N ARG A 99 -1.48 8.70 -5.72
CA ARG A 99 -0.47 9.65 -6.18
C ARG A 99 0.65 9.84 -5.16
N ARG A 100 0.31 10.00 -3.87
CA ARG A 100 1.32 10.13 -2.80
C ARG A 100 2.19 8.89 -2.65
N MET A 101 1.63 7.70 -2.86
CA MET A 101 2.40 6.45 -2.80
C MET A 101 3.39 6.34 -3.96
N VAL A 102 2.96 6.68 -5.18
CA VAL A 102 3.85 6.72 -6.36
C VAL A 102 4.93 7.77 -6.16
N GLN A 103 4.58 8.97 -5.69
CA GLN A 103 5.52 10.05 -5.39
C GLN A 103 6.57 9.62 -4.36
N ALA A 104 6.16 8.96 -3.26
CA ALA A 104 7.09 8.48 -2.24
C ALA A 104 8.07 7.42 -2.77
N ILE A 105 7.67 6.63 -3.77
CA ILE A 105 8.57 5.67 -4.44
C ILE A 105 9.55 6.40 -5.36
N ALA A 106 9.08 7.41 -6.10
CA ALA A 106 9.91 8.22 -6.99
C ALA A 106 11.00 8.98 -6.21
N GLU A 107 10.66 9.57 -5.07
CA GLU A 107 11.60 10.30 -4.20
C GLU A 107 12.66 9.37 -3.59
N ALA A 108 12.33 8.09 -3.36
CA ALA A 108 13.28 7.11 -2.83
C ALA A 108 14.27 6.55 -3.87
N GLN A 109 14.15 6.93 -5.15
CA GLN A 109 15.11 6.59 -6.21
C GLN A 109 16.18 7.67 -6.43
N GLN A 110 15.99 8.88 -5.88
CA GLN A 110 16.95 9.98 -5.93
C GLN A 110 17.98 9.85 -4.80
#